data_AF-A0AAE0DGH4-F1
#
_entry.id   AF-A0AAE0DGH4-F1
#
_cell.length_a   1.000
_cell.length_b   1.000
_cell.length_c   1.000
_cell.angle_alpha   90.00
_cell.angle_beta   90.00
_cell.angle_gamma   90.00
#
_symmetry.space_group_name_H-M   'P 1'
#
loop_
_entity.id
_entity.type
_entity.pdbx_description
1 polymer ?
#
loop_
_entity_poly.entity_id
_entity_poly.type
_entity_poly.pdbx_seq_one_letter_code
_entity_poly.pdbx_strand_id
1 'polypeptide(L)'
;MAASQEPVKTGYYGYPEAKEGPNTTYTNLPASNPVLRGIPLAVAGSAVAHLGLVSGFLWGNAGFNSLRKLNLDAYEPRYDPTVIPISNGSSSTIAVDPPYKASLKHANRHYSIADYHSAYESGKLTPTAVAEAILALVPKHKEAFLDIVKDQVLAAAEESTQRYKDGKAMGMLDGVPVGVKDTTNNNPIKGTPLNPHNPHYYTGGSSGASAYTVAAGLFPVTLGADGGGSIRIPSAYCGLYGLKPSHGRISCSPTVGLAQSCGVIGPMASNMADLEYAYRIMAIPDPHDTLSSAFSSPIPCTIPQTEKIIGIYKPYFDFAEPAVVDVCNAALSHFESSGYNIVDITLPYLPEGQTSHAMTILSEISSEIPDLSGLTPANKILISVGKQTPALDFLLAQRMRNLLMQHLAFLFKQHPGLLIVTPTTPNAGWHISGGVADLKHGVSDANMSVKTMTYVWLANFLGCPSITIPVGRVAPKEGDGKVPIGLMAMGEWGGEEELIEWGRVGEEWAWRVGEEKVAKPGNWVDVLELAKG
;
A
#
# COMPACT_ATOMS: atom_id res chain seq x y z
N MET A 1 32.79 -34.65 3.07
CA MET A 1 31.71 -35.50 2.54
C MET A 1 30.61 -34.58 2.03
N ALA A 2 30.42 -34.55 0.71
CA ALA A 2 29.39 -33.77 0.07
C ALA A 2 28.02 -34.37 0.40
N ALA A 3 27.19 -33.62 1.12
CA ALA A 3 25.78 -33.96 1.26
C ALA A 3 25.07 -33.44 0.00
N SER A 4 24.55 -34.39 -0.77
CA SER A 4 23.76 -34.19 -1.98
C SER A 4 22.57 -33.27 -1.73
N GLN A 5 22.53 -32.15 -2.47
CA GLN A 5 21.29 -31.42 -2.72
C GLN A 5 20.38 -32.31 -3.57
N GLU A 6 19.38 -32.93 -2.94
CA GLU A 6 18.17 -33.32 -3.68
C GLU A 6 17.31 -32.07 -3.91
N PRO A 7 16.64 -31.95 -5.07
CA PRO A 7 15.94 -30.73 -5.45
C PRO A 7 14.70 -30.57 -4.58
N VAL A 8 14.56 -29.42 -3.94
CA VAL A 8 13.35 -29.07 -3.18
C VAL A 8 12.18 -28.95 -4.15
N LYS A 9 11.42 -30.02 -4.33
CA LYS A 9 10.04 -29.97 -4.82
C LYS A 9 9.11 -30.03 -3.62
N THR A 10 8.80 -28.87 -3.03
CA THR A 10 7.58 -28.68 -2.24
C THR A 10 7.10 -27.23 -2.35
N GLY A 11 6.14 -26.99 -3.26
CA GLY A 11 5.22 -25.85 -3.29
C GLY A 11 5.76 -24.44 -3.58
N TYR A 12 7.01 -24.10 -3.26
CA TYR A 12 7.50 -22.72 -3.30
C TYR A 12 8.99 -22.63 -3.68
N TYR A 13 9.37 -21.54 -4.34
CA TYR A 13 10.74 -21.09 -4.52
C TYR A 13 11.08 -20.06 -3.44
N GLY A 14 12.25 -20.19 -2.80
CA GLY A 14 12.74 -19.22 -1.82
C GLY A 14 12.05 -19.25 -0.45
N TYR A 15 11.17 -20.22 -0.16
CA TYR A 15 10.46 -20.27 1.12
C TYR A 15 11.44 -20.36 2.31
N PRO A 16 11.34 -19.48 3.32
CA PRO A 16 12.25 -19.48 4.46
C PRO A 16 12.09 -20.74 5.32
N GLU A 17 13.16 -21.15 6.00
CA GLU A 17 13.07 -22.21 7.01
C GLU A 17 12.06 -21.83 8.09
N ALA A 18 11.06 -22.68 8.34
CA ALA A 18 10.06 -22.44 9.37
C ALA A 18 10.68 -22.63 10.77
N LYS A 19 11.09 -21.53 11.41
CA LYS A 19 11.75 -21.52 12.71
C LYS A 19 11.16 -20.43 13.59
N GLU A 20 10.71 -20.81 14.77
CA GLU A 20 10.18 -19.87 15.76
C GLU A 20 11.28 -18.87 16.18
N GLY A 21 10.93 -17.58 16.16
CA GLY A 21 11.81 -16.51 16.64
C GLY A 21 11.80 -16.42 18.17
N PRO A 22 12.73 -15.68 18.76
CA PRO A 22 12.77 -15.50 20.21
C PRO A 22 11.53 -14.76 20.71
N ASN A 23 10.97 -15.19 21.84
CA ASN A 23 9.85 -14.48 22.44
C ASN A 23 10.28 -13.11 22.97
N THR A 24 9.75 -12.03 22.40
CA THR A 24 10.03 -10.66 22.81
C THR A 24 8.74 -9.88 22.98
N THR A 25 8.67 -9.07 24.03
CA THR A 25 7.50 -8.23 24.29
C THR A 25 7.54 -7.01 23.40
N TYR A 26 6.41 -6.68 22.76
CA TYR A 26 6.30 -5.43 22.02
C TYR A 26 6.41 -4.24 22.97
N THR A 27 7.42 -3.41 22.74
CA THR A 27 7.59 -2.12 23.43
C THR A 27 7.80 -1.05 22.39
N ASN A 28 6.94 -0.03 22.37
CA ASN A 28 7.14 1.09 21.48
C ASN A 28 8.43 1.85 21.83
N LEU A 29 9.23 2.19 20.82
CA LEU A 29 10.44 2.98 21.03
C LEU A 29 10.08 4.46 21.24
N PRO A 30 10.70 5.16 22.20
CA PRO A 30 10.42 6.58 22.43
C PRO A 30 10.72 7.42 21.18
N ALA A 31 9.80 8.32 20.86
CA ALA A 31 9.99 9.30 19.81
C ALA A 31 11.01 10.37 20.27
N SER A 32 12.16 10.47 19.59
CA SER A 32 13.24 11.40 19.95
C SER A 32 13.64 12.34 18.81
N ASN A 33 13.04 12.22 17.62
CA ASN A 33 13.45 13.04 16.47
C ASN A 33 12.85 14.46 16.54
N PRO A 34 13.64 15.50 16.22
CA PRO A 34 13.12 16.86 16.14
C PRO A 34 12.17 16.99 14.95
N VAL A 35 11.05 17.70 15.15
CA VAL A 35 10.17 18.08 14.04
C VAL A 35 10.66 19.40 13.46
N LEU A 36 11.05 19.41 12.18
CA LEU A 36 11.63 20.57 11.53
C LEU A 36 10.65 21.21 10.56
N ARG A 37 10.48 22.53 10.70
CA ARG A 37 9.63 23.40 9.87
C ARG A 37 10.36 24.69 9.53
N GLY A 38 9.90 25.39 8.48
CA GLY A 38 10.36 26.75 8.16
C GLY A 38 11.88 26.89 8.00
N ILE A 39 12.46 27.93 8.60
CA ILE A 39 13.91 28.19 8.55
C ILE A 39 14.74 27.01 9.09
N PRO A 40 14.43 26.42 10.26
CA PRO A 40 15.12 25.22 10.74
C PRO A 40 15.17 24.08 9.73
N LEU A 41 14.06 23.82 9.02
CA LEU A 41 14.00 22.78 7.98
C LEU A 41 14.90 23.11 6.79
N ALA A 42 14.86 24.35 6.30
CA ALA A 42 15.70 24.80 5.18
C ALA A 42 17.19 24.75 5.52
N VAL A 43 17.57 25.20 6.72
CA VAL A 43 18.95 25.17 7.21
C VAL A 43 19.41 23.73 7.38
N ALA A 44 18.62 22.87 8.02
CA ALA A 44 18.96 21.45 8.20
C ALA A 44 19.12 20.74 6.86
N GLY A 45 18.18 20.93 5.91
CA GLY A 45 18.26 20.34 4.57
C GLY A 45 19.49 20.78 3.77
N SER A 46 19.98 22.00 3.99
CA SER A 46 21.25 22.47 3.40
C SER A 46 22.47 21.88 4.11
N ALA A 47 22.46 21.88 5.46
CA ALA A 47 23.58 21.41 6.26
C ALA A 47 23.85 19.91 6.11
N VAL A 48 22.81 19.06 6.13
CA VAL A 48 22.93 17.59 5.99
C VAL A 48 23.42 17.15 4.60
N ALA A 49 23.32 18.01 3.59
CA ALA A 49 23.86 17.73 2.27
C ALA A 49 25.40 17.89 2.22
N HIS A 50 25.98 18.59 3.19
CA HIS A 50 27.41 18.95 3.20
C HIS A 50 28.17 18.50 4.46
N LEU A 51 27.47 18.15 5.54
CA LEU A 51 28.06 17.82 6.84
C LEU A 51 27.66 16.42 7.32
N GLY A 52 28.51 15.42 7.07
CA GLY A 52 28.26 14.02 7.45
C GLY A 52 28.05 13.78 8.96
N LEU A 53 28.61 14.64 9.82
CA LEU A 53 28.40 14.55 11.27
C LEU A 53 26.93 14.78 11.67
N VAL A 54 26.23 15.67 10.97
CA VAL A 54 24.82 15.99 11.28
C VAL A 54 23.92 14.83 10.86
N SER A 55 24.10 14.32 9.64
CA SER A 55 23.36 13.14 9.17
C SER A 55 23.67 11.90 10.00
N GLY A 56 24.93 11.71 10.43
CA GLY A 56 25.31 10.60 11.31
C GLY A 56 24.66 10.68 12.70
N PHE A 57 24.54 11.88 13.26
CA PHE A 57 23.78 12.09 14.50
C PHE A 57 22.29 11.75 14.30
N LEU A 58 21.66 12.22 13.22
CA LEU A 58 20.26 11.91 12.91
C LEU A 58 20.04 10.41 12.67
N TRP A 59 20.97 9.73 12.00
CA TRP A 59 20.97 8.28 11.81
C TRP A 59 20.98 7.54 13.15
N GLY A 60 21.84 7.95 14.09
CA GLY A 60 21.87 7.38 15.43
C GLY A 60 20.59 7.67 16.23
N ASN A 61 20.04 8.88 16.12
CA ASN A 61 18.82 9.28 16.81
C ASN A 61 17.56 8.58 16.28
N ALA A 62 17.56 8.19 14.99
CA ALA A 62 16.54 7.32 14.40
C ALA A 62 16.59 5.87 14.93
N GLY A 63 17.55 5.55 15.81
CA GLY A 63 17.68 4.23 16.43
C GLY A 63 18.33 3.20 15.52
N PHE A 64 18.96 3.60 14.41
CA PHE A 64 19.53 2.68 13.43
C PHE A 64 20.74 1.88 13.97
N ASN A 65 21.33 2.29 15.09
CA ASN A 65 22.35 1.51 15.82
C ASN A 65 21.76 0.46 16.79
N SER A 66 20.43 0.38 16.94
CA SER A 66 19.78 -0.51 17.92
C SER A 66 20.11 -1.99 17.70
N LEU A 67 20.25 -2.39 16.42
CA LEU A 67 20.57 -3.77 16.03
C LEU A 67 21.90 -4.28 16.58
N ARG A 68 22.87 -3.39 16.85
CA ARG A 68 24.19 -3.76 17.39
C ARG A 68 24.11 -4.38 18.79
N LYS A 69 22.99 -4.21 19.49
CA LYS A 69 22.75 -4.77 20.83
C LYS A 69 22.17 -6.18 20.79
N LEU A 70 21.71 -6.62 19.63
CA LEU A 70 21.09 -7.93 19.44
C LEU A 70 22.13 -8.95 18.99
N ASN A 71 21.98 -10.19 19.46
CA ASN A 71 22.73 -11.31 18.90
C ASN A 71 21.93 -11.94 17.75
N LEU A 72 22.30 -11.58 16.52
CA LEU A 72 21.69 -12.10 15.29
C LEU A 72 22.60 -13.12 14.57
N ASP A 73 23.68 -13.60 15.21
CA ASP A 73 24.68 -14.46 14.56
C ASP A 73 24.13 -15.84 14.16
N ALA A 74 23.00 -16.24 14.73
CA ALA A 74 22.31 -17.47 14.36
C ALA A 74 21.51 -17.38 13.04
N TYR A 75 21.51 -16.22 12.37
CA TYR A 75 20.74 -15.96 11.16
C TYR A 75 21.65 -15.43 10.05
N GLU A 76 21.61 -16.05 8.89
CA GLU A 76 22.28 -15.53 7.69
C GLU A 76 21.53 -14.30 7.15
N PRO A 77 22.22 -13.30 6.56
CA PRO A 77 21.56 -12.15 5.97
C PRO A 77 20.76 -12.56 4.73
N ARG A 78 19.48 -12.14 4.66
CA ARG A 78 18.63 -12.33 3.50
C ARG A 78 18.29 -10.98 2.86
N TYR A 79 18.75 -10.77 1.63
CA TYR A 79 18.60 -9.50 0.90
C TYR A 79 17.37 -9.43 0.00
N ASP A 80 16.89 -10.58 -0.46
CA ASP A 80 15.74 -10.67 -1.35
C ASP A 80 14.60 -11.38 -0.60
N PRO A 81 13.44 -10.72 -0.37
CA PRO A 81 12.32 -11.31 0.34
C PRO A 81 11.43 -12.17 -0.57
N THR A 82 11.80 -12.36 -1.84
CA THR A 82 10.98 -13.09 -2.82
C THR A 82 10.75 -14.54 -2.38
N VAL A 83 9.48 -14.92 -2.38
CA VAL A 83 8.99 -16.29 -2.20
C VAL A 83 7.87 -16.48 -3.22
N ILE A 84 8.00 -17.49 -4.08
CA ILE A 84 7.10 -17.69 -5.23
C ILE A 84 6.42 -19.06 -5.09
N PRO A 85 5.08 -19.14 -5.06
CA PRO A 85 4.39 -20.41 -5.17
C PRO A 85 4.67 -21.07 -6.53
N ILE A 86 5.18 -22.30 -6.52
CA ILE A 86 5.44 -23.10 -7.72
C ILE A 86 4.16 -23.88 -8.05
N SER A 87 3.50 -23.52 -9.15
CA SER A 87 2.35 -24.27 -9.66
C SER A 87 2.81 -25.59 -10.33
N ASN A 88 2.14 -26.69 -9.98
CA ASN A 88 2.28 -27.98 -10.65
C ASN A 88 1.42 -28.00 -11.94
N GLY A 89 1.73 -27.12 -12.89
CA GLY A 89 1.26 -27.21 -14.28
C GLY A 89 -0.24 -27.47 -14.46
N SER A 90 -1.05 -26.42 -14.37
CA SER A 90 -2.29 -26.35 -15.15
C SER A 90 -2.38 -24.97 -15.78
N SER A 91 -2.14 -24.92 -17.09
CA SER A 91 -2.51 -23.77 -17.92
C SER A 91 -4.04 -23.68 -17.91
N SER A 92 -4.59 -22.87 -17.02
CA SER A 92 -5.97 -22.41 -17.13
C SER A 92 -5.98 -21.14 -17.97
N THR A 93 -6.91 -21.07 -18.92
CA THR A 93 -7.26 -19.84 -19.62
C THR A 93 -7.52 -18.72 -18.62
N ILE A 94 -6.90 -17.55 -18.88
CA ILE A 94 -7.08 -16.35 -18.07
C ILE A 94 -8.54 -15.90 -18.19
N ALA A 95 -9.37 -16.14 -17.17
CA ALA A 95 -10.59 -15.37 -17.01
C ALA A 95 -10.21 -14.12 -16.21
N VAL A 96 -9.99 -13.01 -16.91
CA VAL A 96 -9.71 -11.71 -16.30
C VAL A 96 -10.95 -11.16 -15.61
N ASP A 97 -12.13 -11.56 -16.08
CA ASP A 97 -13.40 -11.13 -15.51
C ASP A 97 -13.49 -11.56 -14.04
N PRO A 98 -13.76 -10.62 -13.12
CA PRO A 98 -13.79 -10.94 -11.71
C PRO A 98 -15.01 -11.84 -11.46
N PRO A 99 -14.86 -12.97 -10.76
CA PRO A 99 -16.00 -13.79 -10.36
C PRO A 99 -16.93 -13.00 -9.43
N TYR A 100 -16.37 -12.01 -8.71
CA TYR A 100 -17.12 -11.05 -7.93
C TYR A 100 -17.58 -9.88 -8.80
N LYS A 101 -18.81 -10.00 -9.33
CA LYS A 101 -19.57 -8.81 -9.73
C LYS A 101 -19.90 -8.05 -8.46
N ALA A 102 -19.67 -6.74 -8.45
CA ALA A 102 -20.18 -5.85 -7.39
C ALA A 102 -21.72 -6.02 -7.31
N SER A 103 -22.17 -7.00 -6.54
CA SER A 103 -23.57 -7.38 -6.38
C SER A 103 -24.33 -6.39 -5.50
N LEU A 104 -23.57 -5.45 -4.94
CA LEU A 104 -23.99 -4.39 -4.05
C LEU A 104 -24.75 -3.31 -4.83
N LYS A 105 -26.08 -3.46 -4.87
CA LYS A 105 -27.04 -2.48 -5.40
C LYS A 105 -27.26 -1.30 -4.43
N HIS A 106 -26.18 -0.71 -3.92
CA HIS A 106 -26.27 0.48 -3.07
C HIS A 106 -26.26 1.74 -3.92
N ALA A 107 -27.24 2.63 -3.74
CA ALA A 107 -27.36 3.85 -4.54
C ALA A 107 -26.21 4.84 -4.31
N ASN A 108 -25.60 4.81 -3.12
CA ASN A 108 -24.55 5.75 -2.73
C ASN A 108 -23.11 5.28 -2.98
N ARG A 109 -22.90 4.15 -3.66
CA ARG A 109 -21.55 3.65 -3.97
C ARG A 109 -20.84 4.46 -5.05
N HIS A 110 -19.50 4.41 -5.05
CA HIS A 110 -18.70 4.88 -6.19
C HIS A 110 -19.01 4.07 -7.45
N TYR A 111 -18.87 4.71 -8.62
CA TYR A 111 -18.96 4.00 -9.89
C TYR A 111 -17.80 3.02 -10.02
N SER A 112 -18.12 1.82 -10.48
CA SER A 112 -17.20 0.73 -10.74
C SER A 112 -16.78 0.69 -12.20
N ILE A 113 -15.69 -0.02 -12.51
CA ILE A 113 -15.25 -0.29 -13.89
C ILE A 113 -16.41 -0.85 -14.73
N ALA A 114 -17.24 -1.70 -14.13
CA ALA A 114 -18.42 -2.28 -14.78
C ALA A 114 -19.50 -1.25 -15.14
N ASP A 115 -19.67 -0.18 -14.35
CA ASP A 115 -20.64 0.88 -14.65
C ASP A 115 -20.19 1.72 -15.85
N TYR A 116 -18.90 2.07 -15.90
CA TYR A 116 -18.31 2.75 -17.06
C TYR A 116 -18.50 1.90 -18.32
N HIS A 117 -18.09 0.63 -18.26
CA HIS A 117 -18.24 -0.31 -19.37
C HIS A 117 -19.70 -0.44 -19.83
N SER A 118 -20.64 -0.64 -18.91
CA SER A 118 -22.07 -0.74 -19.23
C SER A 118 -22.64 0.54 -19.85
N ALA A 119 -22.17 1.71 -19.41
CA ALA A 119 -22.57 3.00 -19.98
C ALA A 119 -22.05 3.17 -21.41
N TYR A 120 -20.84 2.68 -21.71
CA TYR A 120 -20.24 2.70 -23.04
C TYR A 120 -20.91 1.68 -23.98
N GLU A 121 -21.11 0.45 -23.54
CA GLU A 121 -21.78 -0.60 -24.33
C GLU A 121 -23.22 -0.22 -24.71
N SER A 122 -23.94 0.44 -23.80
CA SER A 122 -25.30 0.91 -24.07
C SER A 122 -25.37 2.18 -24.93
N GLY A 123 -24.22 2.80 -25.25
CA GLY A 123 -24.16 4.07 -25.97
C GLY A 123 -24.68 5.28 -25.19
N LYS A 124 -24.95 5.14 -23.88
CA LYS A 124 -25.39 6.25 -23.01
C LYS A 124 -24.28 7.28 -22.81
N LEU A 125 -23.03 6.83 -22.81
CA LEU A 125 -21.82 7.63 -22.70
C LEU A 125 -20.77 7.12 -23.68
N THR A 126 -19.74 7.90 -23.91
CA THR A 126 -18.54 7.48 -24.65
C THR A 126 -17.29 7.67 -23.80
N PRO A 127 -16.24 6.87 -24.01
CA PRO A 127 -14.93 7.12 -23.41
C PRO A 127 -14.42 8.55 -23.64
N THR A 128 -14.65 9.13 -24.83
CA THR A 128 -14.28 10.52 -25.13
C THR A 128 -15.01 11.53 -24.23
N ALA A 129 -16.33 11.39 -24.06
CA ALA A 129 -17.10 12.31 -23.22
C ALA A 129 -16.65 12.26 -21.75
N VAL A 130 -16.34 11.05 -21.25
CA VAL A 130 -15.79 10.86 -19.90
C VAL A 130 -14.40 11.50 -19.77
N ALA A 131 -13.51 11.30 -20.75
CA ALA A 131 -12.18 11.90 -20.74
C ALA A 131 -12.24 13.43 -20.73
N GLU A 132 -13.12 14.03 -21.54
CA GLU A 132 -13.36 15.47 -21.57
C GLU A 132 -13.89 16.00 -20.24
N ALA A 133 -14.84 15.31 -19.61
CA ALA A 133 -15.38 15.67 -18.30
C ALA A 133 -14.28 15.67 -17.23
N ILE A 134 -13.42 14.65 -17.19
CA ILE A 134 -12.29 14.59 -16.25
C ILE A 134 -11.29 15.72 -16.51
N LEU A 135 -10.93 15.95 -17.77
CA LEU A 135 -10.00 17.02 -18.15
C LEU A 135 -10.54 18.42 -17.77
N ALA A 136 -11.86 18.62 -17.82
CA ALA A 136 -12.50 19.85 -17.36
C ALA A 136 -12.46 20.02 -15.83
N LEU A 137 -12.36 18.93 -15.07
CA LEU A 137 -12.25 18.94 -13.61
C LEU A 137 -10.83 19.17 -13.10
N VAL A 138 -9.81 18.81 -13.89
CA VAL A 138 -8.39 18.95 -13.53
C VAL A 138 -8.05 20.29 -12.85
N PRO A 139 -8.44 21.48 -13.38
CA PRO A 139 -8.08 22.75 -12.76
C PRO A 139 -8.57 22.90 -11.31
N LYS A 140 -9.68 22.25 -10.94
CA LYS A 140 -10.24 22.24 -9.58
C LYS A 140 -9.51 21.27 -8.65
N HIS A 141 -8.80 20.29 -9.20
CA HIS A 141 -8.09 19.23 -8.49
C HIS A 141 -6.59 19.24 -8.79
N LYS A 142 -6.05 20.39 -9.19
CA LYS A 142 -4.70 20.53 -9.78
C LYS A 142 -3.59 19.99 -8.88
N GLU A 143 -3.75 20.01 -7.56
CA GLU A 143 -2.76 19.50 -6.61
C GLU A 143 -2.62 17.96 -6.68
N ALA A 144 -3.59 17.26 -7.26
CA ALA A 144 -3.56 15.81 -7.47
C ALA A 144 -2.93 15.39 -8.81
N PHE A 145 -2.56 16.34 -9.67
CA PHE A 145 -2.01 16.08 -11.01
C PHE A 145 -0.67 16.80 -11.19
N LEU A 146 0.31 16.15 -11.84
CA LEU A 146 1.58 16.80 -12.19
C LEU A 146 1.63 17.14 -13.68
N ASP A 147 1.77 16.11 -14.50
CA ASP A 147 1.89 16.22 -15.94
C ASP A 147 0.66 15.60 -16.60
N ILE A 148 0.03 16.34 -17.51
CA ILE A 148 -1.21 15.93 -18.15
C ILE A 148 -0.98 15.87 -19.65
N VAL A 149 -0.91 14.66 -20.19
CA VAL A 149 -0.74 14.40 -21.61
C VAL A 149 -2.10 14.46 -22.33
N LYS A 150 -2.74 15.63 -22.30
CA LYS A 150 -4.13 15.85 -22.77
C LYS A 150 -4.40 15.24 -24.15
N ASP A 151 -3.53 15.50 -25.12
CA ASP A 151 -3.76 15.05 -26.50
C ASP A 151 -3.68 13.52 -26.62
N GLN A 152 -2.78 12.88 -25.84
CA GLN A 152 -2.69 11.41 -25.78
C GLN A 152 -3.92 10.81 -25.11
N VAL A 153 -4.42 11.44 -24.04
CA VAL A 153 -5.64 11.01 -23.34
C VAL A 153 -6.84 11.07 -24.27
N LEU A 154 -7.02 12.18 -24.99
CA LEU A 154 -8.14 12.34 -25.93
C LEU A 154 -8.05 11.39 -27.12
N ALA A 155 -6.85 11.21 -27.70
CA ALA A 155 -6.64 10.26 -28.79
C ALA A 155 -6.97 8.82 -28.35
N ALA A 156 -6.48 8.37 -27.20
CA ALA A 156 -6.78 7.05 -26.66
C ALA A 156 -8.29 6.86 -26.37
N ALA A 157 -8.95 7.91 -25.87
CA ALA A 157 -10.39 7.90 -25.63
C ALA A 157 -11.22 7.86 -26.92
N GLU A 158 -10.78 8.55 -27.98
CA GLU A 158 -11.41 8.50 -29.31
C GLU A 158 -11.27 7.12 -29.94
N GLU A 159 -10.09 6.51 -29.88
CA GLU A 159 -9.87 5.13 -30.34
C GLU A 159 -10.77 4.13 -29.59
N SER A 160 -10.88 4.26 -28.27
CA SER A 160 -11.78 3.44 -27.47
C SER A 160 -13.24 3.67 -27.83
N THR A 161 -13.66 4.93 -28.00
CA THR A 161 -15.01 5.28 -28.45
C THR A 161 -15.34 4.63 -29.78
N GLN A 162 -14.40 4.60 -30.73
CA GLN A 162 -14.59 3.92 -32.00
C GLN A 162 -14.71 2.40 -31.83
N ARG A 163 -13.91 1.77 -30.95
CA ARG A 163 -14.05 0.34 -30.63
C ARG A 163 -15.43 0.00 -30.07
N TYR A 164 -15.99 0.81 -29.18
CA TYR A 164 -17.36 0.60 -28.70
C TYR A 164 -18.41 0.74 -29.80
N LYS A 165 -18.30 1.78 -30.66
CA LYS A 165 -19.21 1.96 -31.80
C LYS A 165 -19.19 0.79 -32.78
N ASP A 166 -18.02 0.18 -32.97
CA ASP A 166 -17.82 -0.95 -33.87
C ASP A 166 -18.17 -2.32 -33.24
N GLY A 167 -18.54 -2.36 -31.95
CA GLY A 167 -18.75 -3.61 -31.21
C GLY A 167 -17.47 -4.43 -30.99
N LYS A 168 -16.32 -3.75 -30.88
CA LYS A 168 -14.96 -4.32 -30.77
C LYS A 168 -14.23 -3.87 -29.50
N ALA A 169 -14.97 -3.60 -28.41
CA ALA A 169 -14.36 -3.27 -27.12
C ALA A 169 -13.41 -4.38 -26.65
N MET A 170 -12.26 -3.99 -26.07
CA MET A 170 -11.19 -4.93 -25.68
C MET A 170 -11.45 -5.65 -24.34
N GLY A 171 -12.54 -5.31 -23.65
CA GLY A 171 -12.91 -5.82 -22.33
C GLY A 171 -13.43 -4.70 -21.43
N MET A 172 -13.71 -5.02 -20.16
CA MET A 172 -14.34 -4.06 -19.23
C MET A 172 -13.48 -2.83 -18.93
N LEU A 173 -12.16 -2.90 -19.10
CA LEU A 173 -11.26 -1.76 -18.87
C LEU A 173 -11.13 -0.85 -20.10
N ASP A 174 -11.62 -1.25 -21.28
CA ASP A 174 -11.50 -0.44 -22.49
C ASP A 174 -12.24 0.90 -22.30
N GLY A 175 -11.52 2.01 -22.45
CA GLY A 175 -12.07 3.36 -22.29
C GLY A 175 -12.29 3.81 -20.86
N VAL A 176 -11.95 2.99 -19.86
CA VAL A 176 -12.05 3.36 -18.45
C VAL A 176 -10.81 4.18 -18.05
N PRO A 177 -10.97 5.39 -17.50
CA PRO A 177 -9.84 6.23 -17.13
C PRO A 177 -9.14 5.69 -15.87
N VAL A 178 -7.80 5.66 -15.90
CA VAL A 178 -6.96 5.16 -14.80
C VAL A 178 -5.89 6.20 -14.47
N GLY A 179 -5.62 6.43 -13.18
CA GLY A 179 -4.53 7.30 -12.73
C GLY A 179 -3.25 6.52 -12.41
N VAL A 180 -2.11 7.07 -12.80
CA VAL A 180 -0.76 6.52 -12.52
C VAL A 180 -0.04 7.45 -11.55
N LYS A 181 0.60 6.89 -10.52
CA LYS A 181 1.29 7.64 -9.48
C LYS A 181 2.48 8.43 -10.03
N ASP A 182 2.52 9.72 -9.73
CA ASP A 182 3.73 10.55 -9.91
C ASP A 182 3.88 11.69 -8.88
N THR A 183 2.88 11.93 -8.03
CA THR A 183 3.00 12.90 -6.93
C THR A 183 2.89 12.21 -5.57
N THR A 184 3.45 12.89 -4.57
CA THR A 184 3.56 12.39 -3.20
C THR A 184 2.49 13.00 -2.28
N ASN A 185 2.64 12.83 -0.97
CA ASN A 185 1.74 13.42 0.02
C ASN A 185 2.02 14.93 0.16
N ASN A 186 2.91 15.35 1.06
CA ASN A 186 3.36 16.74 1.12
C ASN A 186 4.32 17.05 -0.04
N ASN A 187 3.86 17.86 -0.99
CA ASN A 187 4.62 18.30 -2.15
C ASN A 187 4.59 19.83 -2.27
N PRO A 188 5.61 20.55 -1.72
CA PRO A 188 5.69 22.00 -1.77
C PRO A 188 5.96 22.58 -3.17
N ILE A 189 6.37 21.74 -4.12
CA ILE A 189 6.76 22.18 -5.47
C ILE A 189 5.52 22.28 -6.36
N LYS A 190 4.65 21.26 -6.32
CA LYS A 190 3.50 21.13 -7.22
C LYS A 190 2.15 21.32 -6.52
N GLY A 191 2.13 21.29 -5.19
CA GLY A 191 0.91 21.35 -4.39
C GLY A 191 0.62 19.99 -3.74
N THR A 192 -0.09 20.04 -2.62
CA THR A 192 -0.43 18.86 -1.82
C THR A 192 -1.94 18.64 -1.87
N PRO A 193 -2.43 17.49 -2.38
CA PRO A 193 -3.85 17.17 -2.30
C PRO A 193 -4.20 16.90 -0.84
N LEU A 194 -5.24 17.59 -0.35
CA LEU A 194 -5.76 17.41 1.00
C LEU A 194 -6.71 16.22 1.05
N ASN A 195 -6.84 15.59 2.22
CA ASN A 195 -7.71 14.43 2.37
C ASN A 195 -9.17 14.79 1.97
N PRO A 196 -9.81 14.04 1.05
CA PRO A 196 -11.17 14.31 0.58
C PRO A 196 -12.22 14.37 1.71
N HIS A 197 -12.01 13.60 2.79
CA HIS A 197 -12.95 13.54 3.91
C HIS A 197 -12.74 14.66 4.93
N ASN A 198 -11.54 15.27 4.99
CA ASN A 198 -11.25 16.39 5.87
C ASN A 198 -10.00 17.18 5.42
N PRO A 199 -10.10 18.47 5.08
CA PRO A 199 -8.98 19.25 4.53
C PRO A 199 -7.84 19.55 5.52
N HIS A 200 -8.01 19.30 6.81
CA HIS A 200 -6.95 19.46 7.83
C HIS A 200 -6.01 18.24 7.91
N TYR A 201 -6.23 17.24 7.05
CA TYR A 201 -5.46 16.01 7.02
C TYR A 201 -4.77 15.81 5.68
N TYR A 202 -3.62 15.17 5.75
CA TYR A 202 -2.96 14.61 4.58
C TYR A 202 -3.74 13.41 4.02
N THR A 203 -3.61 13.19 2.71
CA THR A 203 -4.14 11.99 2.02
C THR A 203 -3.39 10.72 2.38
N GLY A 204 -2.23 10.83 3.04
CA GLY A 204 -1.32 9.71 3.26
C GLY A 204 -0.32 9.60 2.12
N GLY A 205 0.75 8.85 2.32
CA GLY A 205 1.88 8.87 1.38
C GLY A 205 2.54 7.51 1.19
N SER A 206 3.24 7.32 0.07
CA SER A 206 3.52 8.32 -0.97
C SER A 206 2.49 8.37 -2.11
N SER A 207 1.57 7.40 -2.28
CA SER A 207 0.56 7.44 -3.37
C SER A 207 -0.66 8.31 -3.03
N GLY A 208 -0.44 9.49 -2.44
CA GLY A 208 -1.49 10.34 -1.87
C GLY A 208 -2.49 10.87 -2.89
N ALA A 209 -2.01 11.37 -4.04
CA ALA A 209 -2.91 11.82 -5.11
C ALA A 209 -3.64 10.68 -5.81
N SER A 210 -2.99 9.52 -5.99
CA SER A 210 -3.65 8.34 -6.53
C SER A 210 -4.85 7.95 -5.65
N ALA A 211 -4.69 7.96 -4.32
CA ALA A 211 -5.83 7.76 -3.41
C ALA A 211 -6.84 8.91 -3.46
N TYR A 212 -6.39 10.17 -3.50
CA TYR A 212 -7.29 11.33 -3.62
C TYR A 212 -8.22 11.20 -4.82
N THR A 213 -7.67 10.94 -6.00
CA THR A 213 -8.41 10.91 -7.27
C THR A 213 -9.46 9.79 -7.31
N VAL A 214 -9.19 8.65 -6.68
CA VAL A 214 -10.22 7.60 -6.51
C VAL A 214 -11.29 8.04 -5.52
N ALA A 215 -10.89 8.53 -4.34
CA ALA A 215 -11.83 8.92 -3.30
C ALA A 215 -12.75 10.07 -3.73
N ALA A 216 -12.24 11.06 -4.48
CA ALA A 216 -13.00 12.16 -5.06
C ALA A 216 -13.84 11.76 -6.29
N GLY A 217 -13.80 10.50 -6.76
CA GLY A 217 -14.63 10.02 -7.86
C GLY A 217 -14.12 10.36 -9.26
N LEU A 218 -12.86 10.77 -9.40
CA LEU A 218 -12.26 11.09 -10.70
C LEU A 218 -11.90 9.83 -11.49
N PHE A 219 -11.40 8.79 -10.80
CA PHE A 219 -11.04 7.50 -11.39
C PHE A 219 -11.62 6.35 -10.56
N PRO A 220 -12.12 5.25 -11.17
CA PRO A 220 -12.54 4.07 -10.42
C PRO A 220 -11.35 3.31 -9.80
N VAL A 221 -10.18 3.36 -10.45
CA VAL A 221 -8.97 2.66 -10.03
C VAL A 221 -7.72 3.49 -10.34
N THR A 222 -6.70 3.36 -9.49
CA THR A 222 -5.36 3.93 -9.72
C THR A 222 -4.26 2.94 -9.39
N LEU A 223 -3.06 3.18 -9.94
CA LEU A 223 -1.85 2.45 -9.59
C LEU A 223 -1.04 3.26 -8.59
N GLY A 224 -0.46 2.56 -7.62
CA GLY A 224 0.48 3.12 -6.65
C GLY A 224 1.75 2.27 -6.54
N ALA A 225 2.71 2.79 -5.79
CA ALA A 225 3.89 2.05 -5.35
C ALA A 225 3.91 1.98 -3.83
N ASP A 226 4.29 0.85 -3.26
CA ASP A 226 4.30 0.55 -1.83
C ASP A 226 5.64 -0.05 -1.41
N GLY A 227 6.49 0.76 -0.76
CA GLY A 227 7.76 0.33 -0.15
C GLY A 227 7.75 0.33 1.38
N GLY A 228 6.73 0.93 1.99
CA GLY A 228 6.56 1.07 3.45
C GLY A 228 5.11 1.38 3.81
N GLY A 229 4.15 0.90 3.01
CA GLY A 229 2.72 1.20 3.13
C GLY A 229 2.21 2.26 2.16
N SER A 230 2.95 2.62 1.12
CA SER A 230 2.58 3.74 0.25
C SER A 230 1.38 3.52 -0.67
N ILE A 231 0.78 2.32 -0.71
CA ILE A 231 -0.56 2.04 -1.23
C ILE A 231 -1.56 1.97 -0.06
N ARG A 232 -1.20 1.25 0.99
CA ARG A 232 -2.10 0.94 2.11
C ARG A 232 -2.42 2.13 3.01
N ILE A 233 -1.43 2.94 3.38
CA ILE A 233 -1.62 4.17 4.18
C ILE A 233 -2.60 5.14 3.50
N PRO A 234 -2.35 5.58 2.24
CA PRO A 234 -3.27 6.52 1.61
C PRO A 234 -4.64 5.90 1.30
N SER A 235 -4.70 4.58 1.05
CA SER A 235 -6.00 3.90 0.95
C SER A 235 -6.78 3.98 2.26
N ALA A 236 -6.14 3.68 3.40
CA ALA A 236 -6.77 3.78 4.71
C ALA A 236 -7.23 5.21 5.04
N TYR A 237 -6.39 6.22 4.83
CA TYR A 237 -6.74 7.62 5.12
C TYR A 237 -7.83 8.17 4.19
N CYS A 238 -7.90 7.71 2.94
CA CYS A 238 -8.92 8.16 1.98
C CYS A 238 -10.16 7.26 1.93
N GLY A 239 -10.23 6.21 2.74
CA GLY A 239 -11.38 5.30 2.82
C GLY A 239 -11.54 4.41 1.59
N LEU A 240 -10.43 3.85 1.11
CA LEU A 240 -10.33 3.04 -0.10
C LEU A 240 -9.79 1.64 0.20
N TYR A 241 -9.91 0.78 -0.80
CA TYR A 241 -9.30 -0.53 -0.83
C TYR A 241 -7.95 -0.44 -1.52
N GLY A 242 -6.91 -1.05 -0.93
CA GLY A 242 -5.56 -1.02 -1.49
C GLY A 242 -4.84 -2.35 -1.30
N LEU A 243 -4.24 -2.86 -2.38
CA LEU A 243 -3.54 -4.14 -2.38
C LEU A 243 -2.05 -3.92 -2.61
N LYS A 244 -1.24 -4.35 -1.63
CA LYS A 244 0.19 -4.58 -1.79
C LYS A 244 0.38 -6.06 -2.18
N PRO A 245 0.73 -6.39 -3.43
CA PRO A 245 0.98 -7.79 -3.80
C PRO A 245 2.27 -8.31 -3.15
N SER A 246 2.49 -9.62 -3.29
CA SER A 246 3.74 -10.28 -2.94
C SER A 246 4.90 -9.65 -3.70
N HIS A 247 6.08 -9.64 -3.09
CA HIS A 247 7.28 -9.14 -3.75
C HIS A 247 7.55 -9.89 -5.07
N GLY A 248 7.78 -9.14 -6.14
CA GLY A 248 8.01 -9.68 -7.49
C GLY A 248 6.75 -10.11 -8.25
N ARG A 249 5.54 -10.08 -7.66
CA ARG A 249 4.32 -10.56 -8.32
C ARG A 249 3.85 -9.70 -9.50
N ILE A 250 4.03 -8.39 -9.38
CA ILE A 250 3.66 -7.42 -10.42
C ILE A 250 4.95 -6.79 -10.91
N SER A 251 5.18 -6.86 -12.22
CA SER A 251 6.33 -6.24 -12.88
C SER A 251 6.26 -4.71 -12.72
N CYS A 252 7.40 -4.09 -12.43
CA CYS A 252 7.54 -2.63 -12.46
C CYS A 252 8.17 -2.12 -13.75
N SER A 253 8.45 -2.99 -14.71
CA SER A 253 9.05 -2.62 -16.00
C SER A 253 8.15 -1.66 -16.79
N PRO A 254 8.70 -0.62 -17.46
CA PRO A 254 10.13 -0.30 -17.57
C PRO A 254 10.65 0.65 -16.47
N THR A 255 9.88 0.92 -15.42
CA THR A 255 10.30 1.83 -14.33
C THR A 255 11.41 1.19 -13.50
N VAL A 256 12.51 1.92 -13.34
CA VAL A 256 13.59 1.53 -12.42
C VAL A 256 13.09 1.69 -10.98
N GLY A 257 13.04 0.59 -10.23
CA GLY A 257 12.64 0.61 -8.83
C GLY A 257 13.69 1.30 -7.94
N LEU A 258 13.26 2.25 -7.11
CA LEU A 258 14.14 2.94 -6.13
C LEU A 258 14.32 2.14 -4.82
N ALA A 259 13.50 1.13 -4.58
CA ALA A 259 13.46 0.33 -3.36
C ALA A 259 13.31 -1.15 -3.72
N GLN A 260 14.33 -1.71 -4.36
CA GLN A 260 14.29 -3.01 -5.04
C GLN A 260 13.92 -4.18 -4.13
N SER A 261 14.20 -4.13 -2.82
CA SER A 261 13.88 -5.24 -1.92
C SER A 261 12.70 -4.98 -0.97
N CYS A 262 12.04 -3.82 -1.09
CA CYS A 262 10.91 -3.43 -0.23
C CYS A 262 9.68 -2.97 -1.05
N GLY A 263 9.92 -2.46 -2.25
CA GLY A 263 8.95 -1.80 -3.11
C GLY A 263 8.20 -2.75 -4.01
N VAL A 264 6.90 -2.51 -4.16
CA VAL A 264 6.06 -3.16 -5.18
C VAL A 264 5.13 -2.13 -5.83
N ILE A 265 4.57 -2.47 -6.98
CA ILE A 265 3.45 -1.75 -7.59
C ILE A 265 2.15 -2.49 -7.25
N GLY A 266 1.04 -1.76 -7.11
CA GLY A 266 -0.26 -2.38 -6.84
C GLY A 266 -1.43 -1.41 -7.02
N PRO A 267 -2.67 -1.94 -7.07
CA PRO A 267 -3.87 -1.15 -7.32
C PRO A 267 -4.45 -0.54 -6.04
N MET A 268 -5.19 0.56 -6.24
CA MET A 268 -6.12 1.16 -5.27
C MET A 268 -7.45 1.41 -5.96
N ALA A 269 -8.55 1.07 -5.28
CA ALA A 269 -9.89 1.23 -5.83
C ALA A 269 -10.92 1.58 -4.74
N SER A 270 -12.10 2.02 -5.18
CA SER A 270 -13.21 2.37 -4.29
C SER A 270 -14.02 1.16 -3.81
N ASN A 271 -13.79 -0.02 -4.39
CA ASN A 271 -14.48 -1.26 -4.09
C ASN A 271 -13.60 -2.48 -4.38
N MET A 272 -13.97 -3.64 -3.84
CA MET A 272 -13.21 -4.89 -4.00
C MET A 272 -13.24 -5.45 -5.42
N ALA A 273 -14.34 -5.27 -6.16
CA ALA A 273 -14.46 -5.78 -7.52
C ALA A 273 -13.42 -5.14 -8.45
N ASP A 274 -13.30 -3.81 -8.40
CA ASP A 274 -12.33 -3.06 -9.19
C ASP A 274 -10.89 -3.31 -8.72
N LEU A 275 -10.67 -3.43 -7.41
CA LEU A 275 -9.35 -3.73 -6.84
C LEU A 275 -8.85 -5.10 -7.34
N GLU A 276 -9.71 -6.11 -7.25
CA GLU A 276 -9.42 -7.46 -7.73
C GLU A 276 -9.21 -7.49 -9.24
N TYR A 277 -10.10 -6.85 -10.02
CA TYR A 277 -9.99 -6.84 -11.47
C TYR A 277 -8.67 -6.21 -11.93
N ALA A 278 -8.29 -5.08 -11.33
CA ALA A 278 -7.01 -4.43 -11.60
C ALA A 278 -5.84 -5.31 -11.19
N TYR A 279 -5.88 -5.94 -10.01
CA TYR A 279 -4.85 -6.89 -9.59
C TYR A 279 -4.69 -8.03 -10.59
N ARG A 280 -5.79 -8.66 -11.04
CA ARG A 280 -5.73 -9.79 -11.97
C ARG A 280 -5.07 -9.43 -13.29
N ILE A 281 -5.32 -8.23 -13.81
CA ILE A 281 -4.65 -7.70 -15.01
C ILE A 281 -3.16 -7.45 -14.73
N MET A 282 -2.85 -6.74 -13.64
CA MET A 282 -1.48 -6.35 -13.32
C MET A 282 -0.59 -7.55 -12.93
N ALA A 283 -1.19 -8.62 -12.41
CA ALA A 283 -0.50 -9.83 -11.97
C ALA A 283 -0.37 -10.89 -13.06
N ILE A 284 -0.72 -10.57 -14.32
CA ILE A 284 -0.37 -11.40 -15.47
C ILE A 284 1.18 -11.45 -15.55
N PRO A 285 1.79 -12.64 -15.56
CA PRO A 285 3.25 -12.78 -15.59
C PRO A 285 3.86 -12.03 -16.78
N ASP A 286 4.81 -11.14 -16.48
CA ASP A 286 5.54 -10.38 -17.50
C ASP A 286 6.74 -11.20 -17.99
N PRO A 287 6.78 -11.64 -19.26
CA PRO A 287 7.89 -12.44 -19.79
C PRO A 287 9.22 -11.69 -19.84
N HIS A 288 9.22 -10.37 -19.65
CA HIS A 288 10.43 -9.55 -19.62
C HIS A 288 10.95 -9.25 -18.21
N ASP A 289 10.22 -9.65 -17.16
CA ASP A 289 10.62 -9.49 -15.76
C ASP A 289 10.88 -10.87 -15.12
N THR A 290 12.10 -11.09 -14.64
CA THR A 290 12.54 -12.39 -14.13
C THR A 290 11.74 -12.88 -12.92
N LEU A 291 11.27 -11.98 -12.06
CA LEU A 291 10.51 -12.38 -10.86
C LEU A 291 9.04 -12.61 -11.23
N SER A 292 8.42 -11.67 -11.93
CA SER A 292 7.02 -11.73 -12.36
C SER A 292 6.76 -12.95 -13.26
N SER A 293 7.65 -13.23 -14.21
CA SER A 293 7.54 -14.40 -15.11
C SER A 293 7.55 -15.75 -14.38
N ALA A 294 8.09 -15.82 -13.17
CA ALA A 294 8.14 -17.04 -12.37
C ALA A 294 6.84 -17.30 -11.60
N PHE A 295 5.95 -16.31 -11.45
CA PHE A 295 4.63 -16.50 -10.87
C PHE A 295 3.68 -17.16 -11.87
N SER A 296 2.70 -17.90 -11.34
CA SER A 296 1.57 -18.35 -12.15
C SER A 296 0.59 -17.21 -12.39
N SER A 297 -0.14 -17.28 -13.51
CA SER A 297 -1.27 -16.38 -13.74
C SER A 297 -2.26 -16.47 -12.58
N PRO A 298 -2.86 -15.34 -12.16
CA PRO A 298 -3.89 -15.35 -11.12
C PRO A 298 -5.05 -16.23 -11.56
N ILE A 299 -5.44 -17.19 -10.71
CA ILE A 299 -6.52 -18.14 -11.01
C ILE A 299 -7.82 -17.59 -10.41
N PRO A 300 -8.92 -17.53 -11.17
CA PRO A 300 -10.22 -17.24 -10.60
C PRO A 300 -10.67 -18.38 -9.68
N CYS A 301 -10.71 -18.10 -8.38
CA CYS A 301 -11.68 -18.65 -7.43
C CYS A 301 -11.71 -20.18 -7.28
N THR A 302 -10.56 -20.80 -7.00
CA THR A 302 -10.53 -22.04 -6.21
C THR A 302 -9.49 -21.91 -5.12
N ILE A 303 -9.83 -21.13 -4.08
CA ILE A 303 -9.11 -21.18 -2.82
C ILE A 303 -9.40 -22.56 -2.24
N PRO A 304 -8.39 -23.42 -1.98
CA PRO A 304 -8.61 -24.65 -1.23
C PRO A 304 -9.35 -24.30 0.05
N GLN A 305 -10.33 -25.11 0.49
CA GLN A 305 -10.98 -24.90 1.79
C GLN A 305 -9.97 -25.09 2.92
N THR A 306 -9.23 -24.03 3.24
CA THR A 306 -8.38 -23.91 4.41
C THR A 306 -9.19 -23.30 5.55
N GLU A 307 -8.76 -23.54 6.78
CA GLU A 307 -9.35 -22.88 7.93
C GLU A 307 -9.12 -21.37 7.81
N LYS A 308 -10.18 -20.58 8.04
CA LYS A 308 -10.11 -19.13 8.00
C LYS A 308 -9.58 -18.62 9.34
N ILE A 309 -8.28 -18.35 9.43
CA ILE A 309 -7.63 -17.96 10.70
C ILE A 309 -7.19 -16.50 10.65
N ILE A 310 -7.50 -15.74 11.70
CA ILE A 310 -6.98 -14.39 11.93
C ILE A 310 -6.03 -14.43 13.11
N GLY A 311 -4.76 -14.08 12.88
CA GLY A 311 -3.76 -13.92 13.93
C GLY A 311 -3.67 -12.48 14.41
N ILE A 312 -3.76 -12.28 15.73
CA ILE A 312 -3.59 -10.97 16.35
C ILE A 312 -2.46 -11.03 17.38
N TYR A 313 -1.48 -10.13 17.26
CA TYR A 313 -0.54 -9.87 18.35
C TYR A 313 -1.04 -8.68 19.17
N LYS A 314 -1.77 -8.97 20.26
CA LYS A 314 -2.58 -7.99 20.99
C LYS A 314 -1.82 -6.74 21.47
N PRO A 315 -0.62 -6.82 22.08
CA PRO A 315 0.16 -5.64 22.48
C PRO A 315 0.52 -4.72 21.31
N TYR A 316 0.73 -5.28 20.12
CA TYR A 316 1.02 -4.51 18.91
C TYR A 316 -0.25 -3.90 18.32
N PHE A 317 -1.34 -4.66 18.27
CA PHE A 317 -2.66 -4.17 17.84
C PHE A 317 -3.13 -2.99 18.69
N ASP A 318 -2.99 -3.08 20.01
CA ASP A 318 -3.46 -2.09 20.98
C ASP A 318 -2.55 -0.84 21.09
N PHE A 319 -1.46 -0.79 20.34
CA PHE A 319 -0.66 0.45 20.20
C PHE A 319 -1.43 1.57 19.48
N ALA A 320 -2.43 1.21 18.66
CA ALA A 320 -3.26 2.19 17.98
C ALA A 320 -4.06 3.05 18.97
N GLU A 321 -4.46 4.24 18.50
CA GLU A 321 -5.32 5.14 19.26
C GLU A 321 -6.62 4.42 19.63
N PRO A 322 -7.18 4.62 20.84
CA PRO A 322 -8.34 3.86 21.31
C PRO A 322 -9.52 3.85 20.33
N ALA A 323 -9.82 4.98 19.70
CA ALA A 323 -10.90 5.07 18.71
C ALA A 323 -10.63 4.23 17.44
N VAL A 324 -9.36 4.04 17.06
CA VAL A 324 -8.97 3.15 15.97
C VAL A 324 -9.16 1.69 16.39
N VAL A 325 -8.68 1.34 17.59
CA VAL A 325 -8.82 -0.01 18.17
C VAL A 325 -10.31 -0.40 18.26
N ASP A 326 -11.17 0.48 18.75
CA ASP A 326 -12.61 0.23 18.90
C ASP A 326 -13.28 -0.08 17.55
N VAL A 327 -12.98 0.73 16.52
CA VAL A 327 -13.52 0.51 15.16
C VAL A 327 -13.00 -0.79 14.56
N CYS A 328 -11.72 -1.10 14.73
CA CYS A 328 -11.13 -2.35 14.22
C CYS A 328 -11.67 -3.58 14.96
N ASN A 329 -11.88 -3.52 16.28
CA ASN A 329 -12.49 -4.61 17.05
C ASN A 329 -13.94 -4.89 16.61
N ALA A 330 -14.71 -3.84 16.28
CA ALA A 330 -16.05 -4.01 15.75
C ALA A 330 -16.07 -4.74 14.39
N ALA A 331 -15.05 -4.51 13.55
CA ALA A 331 -14.88 -5.24 12.29
C ALA A 331 -14.45 -6.70 12.54
N LEU A 332 -13.51 -6.93 13.47
CA LEU A 332 -13.07 -8.27 13.86
C LEU A 332 -14.22 -9.15 14.37
N SER A 333 -15.12 -8.59 15.18
CA SER A 333 -16.33 -9.30 15.65
C SER A 333 -17.20 -9.79 14.48
N HIS A 334 -17.22 -9.06 13.37
CA HIS A 334 -17.92 -9.51 12.17
C HIS A 334 -17.18 -10.64 11.45
N PHE A 335 -15.85 -10.55 11.30
CA PHE A 335 -15.06 -11.62 10.72
C PHE A 335 -15.26 -12.93 11.50
N GLU A 336 -15.29 -12.89 12.83
CA GLU A 336 -15.64 -14.05 13.66
C GLU A 336 -17.02 -14.61 13.31
N SER A 337 -18.05 -13.75 13.21
CA SER A 337 -19.40 -14.18 12.82
C SER A 337 -19.49 -14.74 11.39
N SER A 338 -18.53 -14.38 10.53
CA SER A 338 -18.40 -14.84 9.14
C SER A 338 -17.51 -16.07 8.99
N GLY A 339 -17.14 -16.71 10.10
CA GLY A 339 -16.45 -18.00 10.15
C GLY A 339 -14.93 -17.93 10.29
N TYR A 340 -14.36 -16.77 10.62
CA TYR A 340 -12.93 -16.67 10.95
C TYR A 340 -12.69 -17.04 12.42
N ASN A 341 -11.67 -17.84 12.68
CA ASN A 341 -11.16 -18.16 14.01
C ASN A 341 -10.05 -17.16 14.37
N ILE A 342 -10.22 -16.40 15.45
CA ILE A 342 -9.19 -15.46 15.93
C ILE A 342 -8.26 -16.20 16.90
N VAL A 343 -6.96 -16.18 16.61
CA VAL A 343 -5.91 -16.76 17.43
C VAL A 343 -4.90 -15.71 17.86
N ASP A 344 -4.40 -15.84 19.09
CA ASP A 344 -3.29 -15.02 19.56
C ASP A 344 -1.98 -15.50 18.93
N ILE A 345 -1.22 -14.56 18.38
CA ILE A 345 0.13 -14.80 17.86
C ILE A 345 1.12 -13.87 18.57
N THR A 346 2.40 -14.19 18.47
CA THR A 346 3.49 -13.31 18.89
C THR A 346 4.31 -12.96 17.68
N LEU A 347 4.81 -11.72 17.59
CA LEU A 347 5.76 -11.30 16.56
C LEU A 347 6.99 -10.70 17.23
N PRO A 348 8.19 -11.26 17.00
CA PRO A 348 9.39 -10.83 17.71
C PRO A 348 9.98 -9.56 17.09
N TYR A 349 10.70 -8.78 17.90
CA TYR A 349 11.53 -7.65 17.46
C TYR A 349 10.85 -6.67 16.51
N LEU A 350 9.54 -6.41 16.66
CA LEU A 350 8.82 -5.52 15.76
C LEU A 350 9.44 -4.11 15.66
N PRO A 351 9.86 -3.45 16.76
CA PRO A 351 10.52 -2.14 16.64
C PRO A 351 11.84 -2.20 15.88
N GLU A 352 12.68 -3.19 16.16
CA GLU A 352 13.97 -3.37 15.49
C GLU A 352 13.82 -3.82 14.03
N GLY A 353 12.79 -4.59 13.72
CA GLY A 353 12.37 -4.93 12.37
C GLY A 353 11.92 -3.70 11.60
N GLN A 354 11.13 -2.82 12.21
CA GLN A 354 10.73 -1.54 11.60
C GLN A 354 11.95 -0.65 11.33
N THR A 355 12.90 -0.59 12.28
CA THR A 355 14.19 0.07 12.07
C THR A 355 14.98 -0.55 10.91
N SER A 356 15.02 -1.88 10.82
CA SER A 356 15.71 -2.61 9.76
C SER A 356 15.10 -2.34 8.38
N HIS A 357 13.77 -2.26 8.31
CA HIS A 357 13.03 -1.84 7.13
C HIS A 357 13.41 -0.43 6.71
N ALA A 358 13.29 0.54 7.61
CA ALA A 358 13.59 1.94 7.34
C ALA A 358 15.05 2.12 6.89
N MET A 359 16.00 1.45 7.54
CA MET A 359 17.39 1.44 7.15
C MET A 359 17.58 0.88 5.74
N THR A 360 16.94 -0.25 5.42
CA THR A 360 17.09 -0.92 4.12
C THR A 360 16.55 -0.05 2.98
N ILE A 361 15.30 0.42 3.08
CA ILE A 361 14.68 1.22 2.02
C ILE A 361 15.41 2.56 1.82
N LEU A 362 15.87 3.21 2.88
CA LEU A 362 16.61 4.46 2.76
C LEU A 362 17.98 4.27 2.13
N SER A 363 18.67 3.17 2.44
CA SER A 363 19.95 2.85 1.81
C SER A 363 19.78 2.58 0.32
N GLU A 364 18.78 1.81 -0.10
CA GLU A 364 18.47 1.55 -1.51
C GLU A 364 18.09 2.84 -2.27
N ILE A 365 17.16 3.63 -1.74
CA ILE A 365 16.79 4.89 -2.42
C ILE A 365 18.01 5.82 -2.51
N SER A 366 18.85 5.85 -1.48
CA SER A 366 20.03 6.71 -1.46
C SER A 366 21.14 6.29 -2.43
N SER A 367 21.22 5.01 -2.82
CA SER A 367 22.19 4.54 -3.81
C SER A 367 21.82 4.97 -5.22
N GLU A 368 20.53 5.18 -5.49
CA GLU A 368 20.02 5.63 -6.80
C GLU A 368 20.00 7.16 -6.94
N ILE A 369 20.23 7.91 -5.87
CA ILE A 369 20.18 9.38 -5.85
C ILE A 369 21.55 9.96 -5.47
N PRO A 370 22.49 10.07 -6.42
CA PRO A 370 23.83 10.59 -6.15
C PRO A 370 23.80 12.09 -5.83
N ASP A 371 22.98 12.86 -6.55
CA ASP A 371 22.84 14.30 -6.38
C ASP A 371 21.57 14.67 -5.60
N LEU A 372 21.73 15.48 -4.56
CA LEU A 372 20.64 15.98 -3.73
C LEU A 372 20.14 17.36 -4.20
N SER A 373 20.79 17.96 -5.20
CA SER A 373 20.32 19.21 -5.81
C SER A 373 18.90 19.03 -6.37
N GLY A 374 18.09 20.08 -6.30
CA GLY A 374 16.68 20.02 -6.71
C GLY A 374 15.70 19.32 -5.75
N LEU A 375 16.17 18.54 -4.76
CA LEU A 375 15.29 17.93 -3.76
C LEU A 375 14.76 18.94 -2.74
N THR A 376 13.55 18.67 -2.22
CA THR A 376 13.00 19.42 -1.09
C THR A 376 13.88 19.25 0.16
N PRO A 377 13.91 20.22 1.08
CA PRO A 377 14.70 20.10 2.31
C PRO A 377 14.40 18.83 3.13
N ALA A 378 13.13 18.42 3.21
CA ALA A 378 12.73 17.19 3.89
C ALA A 378 13.33 15.95 3.24
N ASN A 379 13.29 15.86 1.89
CA ASN A 379 13.90 14.76 1.16
C ASN A 379 15.42 14.76 1.27
N LYS A 380 16.08 15.93 1.26
CA LYS A 380 17.52 16.04 1.50
C LYS A 380 17.91 15.43 2.84
N ILE A 381 17.19 15.74 3.92
CA ILE A 381 17.42 15.14 5.24
C ILE A 381 17.27 13.62 5.17
N LEU A 382 16.16 13.14 4.61
CA LEU A 382 15.84 11.72 4.56
C LEU A 382 16.91 10.91 3.79
N ILE A 383 17.29 11.38 2.60
CA ILE A 383 18.31 10.71 1.77
C ILE A 383 19.70 10.82 2.43
N SER A 384 20.06 11.98 3.00
CA SER A 384 21.34 12.14 3.71
C SER A 384 21.47 11.19 4.91
N VAL A 385 20.37 10.92 5.63
CA VAL A 385 20.36 9.90 6.70
C VAL A 385 20.58 8.51 6.11
N GLY A 386 19.90 8.14 5.03
CA GLY A 386 20.08 6.86 4.34
C GLY A 386 21.54 6.58 3.91
N LYS A 387 22.24 7.63 3.44
CA LYS A 387 23.66 7.57 3.04
C LYS A 387 24.63 7.26 4.19
N GLN A 388 24.19 7.34 5.47
CA GLN A 388 25.06 7.08 6.63
C GLN A 388 25.11 5.62 7.05
N THR A 389 24.25 4.76 6.53
CA THR A 389 24.17 3.35 6.95
C THR A 389 25.48 2.61 6.65
N PRO A 390 26.21 2.14 7.68
CA PRO A 390 27.39 1.31 7.46
C PRO A 390 27.01 -0.08 6.95
N ALA A 391 27.90 -0.71 6.19
CA ALA A 391 27.66 -2.05 5.63
C ALA A 391 27.35 -3.10 6.71
N LEU A 392 28.00 -3.02 7.88
CA LEU A 392 27.74 -3.95 8.99
C LEU A 392 26.33 -3.80 9.56
N ASP A 393 25.81 -2.58 9.69
CA ASP A 393 24.44 -2.34 10.15
C ASP A 393 23.42 -2.80 9.09
N PHE A 394 23.71 -2.59 7.80
CA PHE A 394 22.89 -3.12 6.72
C PHE A 394 22.82 -4.65 6.74
N LEU A 395 23.95 -5.33 6.99
CA LEU A 395 23.98 -6.78 7.17
C LEU A 395 23.13 -7.23 8.36
N LEU A 396 23.21 -6.53 9.50
CA LEU A 396 22.35 -6.82 10.65
C LEU A 396 20.86 -6.66 10.32
N ALA A 397 20.49 -5.63 9.55
CA ALA A 397 19.12 -5.47 9.07
C ALA A 397 18.68 -6.66 8.21
N GLN A 398 19.53 -7.18 7.32
CA GLN A 398 19.20 -8.34 6.50
C GLN A 398 19.13 -9.65 7.31
N ARG A 399 19.88 -9.77 8.40
CA ARG A 399 19.73 -10.89 9.35
C ARG A 399 18.41 -10.79 10.11
N MET A 400 18.02 -9.59 10.54
CA MET A 400 16.70 -9.33 11.13
C MET A 400 15.58 -9.70 10.16
N ARG A 401 15.72 -9.37 8.86
CA ARG A 401 14.78 -9.80 7.82
C ARG A 401 14.63 -11.32 7.82
N ASN A 402 15.74 -12.05 7.75
CA ASN A 402 15.70 -13.50 7.69
C ASN A 402 15.05 -14.11 8.94
N LEU A 403 15.39 -13.62 10.13
CA LEU A 403 14.77 -14.04 11.40
C LEU A 403 13.24 -13.89 11.34
N LEU A 404 12.75 -12.72 10.93
CA LEU A 404 11.31 -12.46 10.87
C LEU A 404 10.63 -13.30 9.79
N MET A 405 11.26 -13.49 8.63
CA MET A 405 10.74 -14.36 7.57
C MET A 405 10.64 -15.82 8.04
N GLN A 406 11.65 -16.33 8.76
CA GLN A 406 11.64 -17.67 9.33
C GLN A 406 10.52 -17.85 10.37
N HIS A 407 10.28 -16.81 11.20
CA HIS A 407 9.21 -16.84 12.18
C HIS A 407 7.82 -16.77 11.54
N LEU A 408 7.63 -15.98 10.48
CA LEU A 408 6.38 -16.00 9.72
C LEU A 408 6.11 -17.37 9.09
N ALA A 409 7.13 -18.01 8.50
CA ALA A 409 6.99 -19.38 7.99
C ALA A 409 6.63 -20.39 9.09
N PHE A 410 7.16 -20.22 10.31
CA PHE A 410 6.71 -21.00 11.47
C PHE A 410 5.21 -20.80 11.75
N LEU A 411 4.75 -19.55 11.78
CA LEU A 411 3.33 -19.24 12.02
C LEU A 411 2.41 -19.76 10.91
N PHE A 412 2.77 -19.58 9.63
CA PHE A 412 1.98 -20.10 8.50
C PHE A 412 1.93 -21.64 8.47
N LYS A 413 3.03 -22.30 8.86
CA LYS A 413 3.05 -23.76 9.02
C LYS A 413 2.19 -24.23 10.20
N GLN A 414 2.16 -23.47 11.28
CA GLN A 414 1.35 -23.77 12.46
C GLN A 414 -0.15 -23.52 12.20
N HIS A 415 -0.46 -22.49 11.40
CA HIS A 415 -1.80 -22.03 11.08
C HIS A 415 -1.94 -21.84 9.55
N PRO A 416 -2.17 -22.93 8.78
CA PRO A 416 -2.40 -22.80 7.34
C PRO A 416 -3.61 -21.91 7.05
N GLY A 417 -3.45 -20.92 6.16
CA GLY A 417 -4.49 -19.92 5.88
C GLY A 417 -4.52 -18.73 6.86
N LEU A 418 -3.52 -18.60 7.73
CA LEU A 418 -3.39 -17.46 8.66
C LEU A 418 -3.30 -16.12 7.92
N LEU A 419 -4.17 -15.21 8.31
CA LEU A 419 -4.08 -13.79 8.01
C LEU A 419 -3.67 -13.03 9.27
N ILE A 420 -2.54 -12.34 9.23
CA ILE A 420 -2.11 -11.46 10.34
C ILE A 420 -2.84 -10.14 10.19
N VAL A 421 -3.66 -9.77 11.19
CA VAL A 421 -4.56 -8.61 11.10
C VAL A 421 -4.17 -7.53 12.11
N THR A 422 -4.09 -6.29 11.64
CA THR A 422 -3.84 -5.09 12.43
C THR A 422 -4.68 -3.92 11.90
N PRO A 423 -4.82 -2.81 12.65
CA PRO A 423 -5.16 -1.54 12.00
C PRO A 423 -4.16 -1.25 10.87
N THR A 424 -4.56 -0.51 9.84
CA THR A 424 -3.62 -0.13 8.77
C THR A 424 -2.63 0.93 9.28
N THR A 425 -3.09 1.84 10.12
CA THR A 425 -2.29 2.88 10.79
C THR A 425 -2.70 2.99 12.25
N PRO A 426 -1.80 3.32 13.19
CA PRO A 426 -2.16 3.46 14.60
C PRO A 426 -2.91 4.75 14.92
N ASN A 427 -2.96 5.70 13.99
CA ASN A 427 -3.67 6.96 14.13
C ASN A 427 -4.74 7.10 13.05
N ALA A 428 -5.76 7.91 13.35
CA ALA A 428 -6.91 8.12 12.47
C ALA A 428 -6.60 8.86 11.15
N GLY A 429 -5.42 9.45 11.05
CA GLY A 429 -5.03 10.34 9.97
C GLY A 429 -3.81 11.18 10.38
N TRP A 430 -3.06 11.68 9.41
CA TRP A 430 -1.97 12.61 9.70
C TRP A 430 -2.48 14.06 9.60
N HIS A 431 -2.73 14.65 10.78
CA HIS A 431 -3.15 16.04 10.92
C HIS A 431 -2.06 17.05 10.49
N ILE A 432 -2.41 18.03 9.67
CA ILE A 432 -1.51 19.08 9.14
C ILE A 432 -1.31 20.15 10.20
N SER A 433 -0.54 19.83 11.23
CA SER A 433 -0.42 20.67 12.43
C SER A 433 0.26 22.02 12.19
N GLY A 434 1.10 22.16 11.15
CA GLY A 434 1.66 23.45 10.74
C GLY A 434 0.81 24.22 9.72
N GLY A 435 -0.39 23.72 9.39
CA GLY A 435 -1.32 24.35 8.45
C GLY A 435 -0.71 24.67 7.09
N VAL A 436 -1.05 25.84 6.55
CA VAL A 436 -0.58 26.34 5.24
C VAL A 436 0.96 26.39 5.16
N ALA A 437 1.66 26.58 6.27
CA ALA A 437 3.12 26.62 6.27
C ALA A 437 3.73 25.25 5.94
N ASP A 438 3.18 24.15 6.50
CA ASP A 438 3.63 22.79 6.17
C ASP A 438 3.37 22.49 4.68
N LEU A 439 2.23 22.94 4.12
CA LEU A 439 1.90 22.76 2.70
C LEU A 439 2.83 23.53 1.76
N LYS A 440 3.23 24.74 2.15
CA LYS A 440 4.05 25.63 1.31
C LYS A 440 5.54 25.34 1.39
N HIS A 441 6.02 24.85 2.54
CA HIS A 441 7.46 24.73 2.81
C HIS A 441 7.91 23.31 3.10
N GLY A 442 6.98 22.38 3.26
CA GLY A 442 7.25 21.03 3.70
C GLY A 442 7.48 20.92 5.20
N VAL A 443 7.58 19.68 5.67
CA VAL A 443 7.83 19.33 7.07
C VAL A 443 8.69 18.08 7.11
N SER A 444 9.61 18.01 8.07
CA SER A 444 10.33 16.77 8.42
C SER A 444 9.89 16.34 9.81
N ASP A 445 9.08 15.28 9.87
CA ASP A 445 8.56 14.68 11.10
C ASP A 445 8.76 13.16 11.05
N ALA A 446 9.99 12.72 11.34
CA ALA A 446 10.35 11.31 11.29
C ALA A 446 9.54 10.47 12.29
N ASN A 447 9.17 11.05 13.44
CA ASN A 447 8.38 10.35 14.46
C ASN A 447 6.98 10.02 13.93
N MET A 448 6.32 10.97 13.27
CA MET A 448 5.00 10.72 12.68
C MET A 448 5.08 9.78 11.48
N SER A 449 6.15 9.83 10.68
CA SER A 449 6.40 8.85 9.61
C SER A 449 6.51 7.43 10.17
N VAL A 450 7.37 7.22 11.19
CA VAL A 450 7.55 5.92 11.85
C VAL A 450 6.25 5.45 12.50
N LYS A 451 5.53 6.34 13.21
CA LYS A 451 4.22 6.02 13.80
C LYS A 451 3.21 5.60 12.72
N THR A 452 3.07 6.36 11.64
CA THR A 452 2.11 6.03 10.57
C THR A 452 2.45 4.68 9.92
N MET A 453 3.73 4.35 9.82
CA MET A 453 4.21 3.10 9.23
C MET A 453 4.17 1.90 10.18
N THR A 454 3.76 2.07 11.45
CA THR A 454 3.92 1.06 12.51
C THR A 454 3.47 -0.32 12.07
N TYR A 455 2.34 -0.46 11.38
CA TYR A 455 1.82 -1.77 10.98
C TYR A 455 2.25 -2.24 9.58
N VAL A 456 2.41 -1.31 8.65
CA VAL A 456 2.52 -1.61 7.22
C VAL A 456 3.91 -2.09 6.78
N TRP A 457 4.96 -1.72 7.50
CA TRP A 457 6.36 -2.01 7.12
C TRP A 457 6.66 -3.51 6.98
N LEU A 458 5.99 -4.34 7.80
CA LEU A 458 6.28 -5.78 7.92
C LEU A 458 6.10 -6.48 6.56
N ALA A 459 4.98 -6.24 5.89
CA ALA A 459 4.70 -6.83 4.58
C ALA A 459 5.66 -6.37 3.48
N ASN A 460 6.19 -5.14 3.56
CA ASN A 460 7.22 -4.69 2.63
C ASN A 460 8.54 -5.39 2.88
N PHE A 461 8.97 -5.36 4.14
CA PHE A 461 10.29 -5.86 4.52
C PHE A 461 10.43 -7.37 4.34
N LEU A 462 9.33 -8.11 4.49
CA LEU A 462 9.31 -9.56 4.41
C LEU A 462 8.74 -10.08 3.09
N GLY A 463 8.22 -9.21 2.22
CA GLY A 463 7.74 -9.56 0.89
C GLY A 463 6.35 -10.21 0.82
N CYS A 464 5.66 -10.38 1.95
CA CYS A 464 4.28 -10.89 2.03
C CYS A 464 3.28 -9.96 1.33
N PRO A 465 2.18 -10.47 0.75
CA PRO A 465 1.09 -9.63 0.28
C PRO A 465 0.26 -9.08 1.45
N SER A 466 -0.41 -7.95 1.23
CA SER A 466 -1.28 -7.33 2.22
C SER A 466 -2.34 -6.45 1.59
N ILE A 467 -3.56 -6.52 2.12
CA ILE A 467 -4.70 -5.69 1.70
C ILE A 467 -5.15 -4.80 2.85
N THR A 468 -5.56 -3.57 2.54
CA THR A 468 -6.30 -2.70 3.46
C THR A 468 -7.72 -2.50 2.95
N ILE A 469 -8.68 -2.47 3.87
CA ILE A 469 -10.09 -2.18 3.60
C ILE A 469 -10.59 -1.09 4.55
N PRO A 470 -11.54 -0.22 4.14
CA PRO A 470 -12.19 0.72 5.04
C PRO A 470 -13.15 -0.03 5.99
N VAL A 471 -13.04 0.20 7.29
CA VAL A 471 -13.87 -0.48 8.31
C VAL A 471 -14.74 0.46 9.15
N GLY A 472 -14.52 1.76 9.05
CA GLY A 472 -15.31 2.72 9.79
C GLY A 472 -14.67 4.08 9.76
N ARG A 473 -15.16 4.96 10.65
CA ARG A 473 -14.72 6.35 10.71
C ARG A 473 -14.73 6.84 12.14
N VAL A 474 -13.82 7.76 12.44
CA VAL A 474 -13.71 8.38 13.76
C VAL A 474 -13.78 9.90 13.66
N ALA A 475 -14.06 10.56 14.78
CA ALA A 475 -14.05 12.00 14.84
C ALA A 475 -12.63 12.54 14.52
N PRO A 476 -12.52 13.60 13.71
CA PRO A 476 -11.24 14.23 13.45
C PRO A 476 -10.81 15.05 14.67
N LYS A 477 -9.50 15.24 14.81
CA LYS A 477 -8.90 16.26 15.69
C LYS A 477 -9.29 17.70 15.35
N GLU A 478 -9.49 18.02 14.07
CA GLU A 478 -9.79 19.38 13.57
C GLU A 478 -10.67 19.29 12.31
N GLY A 479 -11.58 20.25 12.15
CA GLY A 479 -12.55 20.29 11.05
C GLY A 479 -13.79 19.43 11.29
N ASP A 480 -14.71 19.49 10.33
CA ASP A 480 -15.99 18.77 10.39
C ASP A 480 -15.88 17.34 9.85
N GLY A 481 -16.97 16.57 10.01
CA GLY A 481 -17.11 15.23 9.45
C GLY A 481 -16.43 14.13 10.26
N LYS A 482 -16.04 13.05 9.59
CA LYS A 482 -15.31 11.92 10.16
C LYS A 482 -14.23 11.45 9.21
N VAL A 483 -13.09 11.03 9.74
CA VAL A 483 -11.97 10.49 8.95
C VAL A 483 -12.03 8.96 8.88
N PRO A 484 -11.74 8.34 7.71
CA PRO A 484 -11.78 6.90 7.55
C PRO A 484 -10.70 6.15 8.34
N ILE A 485 -11.03 4.93 8.76
CA ILE A 485 -10.13 3.97 9.42
C ILE A 485 -10.01 2.72 8.54
N GLY A 486 -8.78 2.28 8.33
CA GLY A 486 -8.46 1.04 7.62
C GLY A 486 -8.13 -0.12 8.56
N LEU A 487 -8.60 -1.31 8.20
CA LEU A 487 -8.13 -2.58 8.75
C LEU A 487 -7.29 -3.29 7.68
N MET A 488 -6.15 -3.84 8.09
CA MET A 488 -5.19 -4.48 7.22
C MET A 488 -5.07 -5.96 7.54
N ALA A 489 -5.07 -6.79 6.51
CA ALA A 489 -4.64 -8.19 6.59
C ALA A 489 -3.33 -8.37 5.82
N MET A 490 -2.44 -9.20 6.35
CA MET A 490 -1.23 -9.68 5.70
C MET A 490 -1.31 -11.20 5.58
N GLY A 491 -1.14 -11.71 4.37
CA GLY A 491 -1.21 -13.13 4.06
C GLY A 491 0.17 -13.76 3.91
N GLU A 492 0.18 -15.07 3.68
CA GLU A 492 1.37 -15.79 3.25
C GLU A 492 1.83 -15.35 1.86
N TRP A 493 3.11 -15.54 1.53
CA TRP A 493 3.63 -15.24 0.20
C TRP A 493 2.82 -15.93 -0.91
N GLY A 494 2.37 -15.14 -1.89
CA GLY A 494 1.47 -15.59 -2.96
C GLY A 494 0.02 -15.80 -2.56
N GLY A 495 -0.35 -15.51 -1.31
CA GLY A 495 -1.70 -15.64 -0.76
C GLY A 495 -2.60 -14.42 -1.05
N GLU A 496 -2.53 -13.86 -2.26
CA GLU A 496 -3.41 -12.74 -2.63
C GLU A 496 -4.88 -13.15 -2.73
N GLU A 497 -5.18 -14.41 -3.08
CA GLU A 497 -6.57 -14.86 -3.24
C GLU A 497 -7.30 -14.91 -1.89
N GLU A 498 -6.64 -15.37 -0.81
CA GLU A 498 -7.16 -15.35 0.56
C GLU A 498 -7.42 -13.91 1.04
N LEU A 499 -6.54 -12.97 0.67
CA LEU A 499 -6.70 -11.56 0.98
C LEU A 499 -7.86 -10.92 0.21
N ILE A 500 -8.07 -11.32 -1.05
CA ILE A 500 -9.21 -10.86 -1.86
C ILE A 500 -10.52 -11.40 -1.25
N GLU A 501 -10.56 -12.67 -0.84
CA GLU A 501 -11.72 -13.22 -0.14
C GLU A 501 -12.01 -12.47 1.17
N TRP A 502 -10.98 -12.27 2.00
CA TRP A 502 -11.10 -11.51 3.24
C TRP A 502 -11.59 -10.08 3.00
N GLY A 503 -11.08 -9.42 1.97
CA GLY A 503 -11.51 -8.08 1.57
C GLY A 503 -12.98 -8.02 1.16
N ARG A 504 -13.48 -9.02 0.42
CA ARG A 504 -14.90 -9.12 0.03
C ARG A 504 -15.82 -9.26 1.25
N VAL A 505 -15.45 -10.14 2.20
CA VAL A 505 -16.20 -10.29 3.47
C VAL A 505 -16.27 -8.96 4.22
N GLY A 506 -15.15 -8.22 4.26
CA GLY A 506 -15.10 -6.90 4.88
C GLY A 506 -15.93 -5.83 4.15
N GLU A 507 -15.92 -5.82 2.81
CA GLU A 507 -16.77 -4.92 2.02
C GLU A 507 -18.26 -5.18 2.27
N GLU A 508 -18.69 -6.45 2.23
CA GLU A 508 -20.07 -6.83 2.52
C GLU A 508 -20.53 -6.36 3.91
N TRP A 509 -19.66 -6.41 4.90
CA TRP A 509 -19.95 -5.89 6.23
C TRP A 509 -20.10 -4.37 6.27
N ALA A 510 -19.17 -3.66 5.63
CA ALA A 510 -19.15 -2.20 5.63
C ALA A 510 -20.47 -1.65 5.07
N TRP A 511 -20.99 -2.26 3.99
CA TRP A 511 -22.27 -1.89 3.39
C TRP A 511 -23.50 -2.36 4.17
N ARG A 512 -23.44 -3.51 4.84
CA ARG A 512 -24.56 -4.06 5.62
C ARG A 512 -24.84 -3.30 6.91
N VAL A 513 -23.78 -2.87 7.61
CA VAL A 513 -23.89 -2.25 8.94
C VAL A 513 -24.13 -0.75 8.86
N GLY A 514 -23.75 -0.09 7.76
CA GLY A 514 -24.11 1.31 7.53
C GLY A 514 -23.28 2.00 6.45
N GLU A 515 -23.95 2.64 5.49
CA GLU A 515 -23.31 3.37 4.38
C GLU A 515 -22.37 4.48 4.89
N GLU A 516 -22.55 4.98 6.12
CA GLU A 516 -21.68 5.99 6.72
C GLU A 516 -20.23 5.53 6.89
N LYS A 517 -19.96 4.21 6.90
CA LYS A 517 -18.60 3.67 6.97
C LYS A 517 -17.82 3.92 5.68
N VAL A 518 -18.49 3.88 4.54
CA VAL A 518 -17.92 3.99 3.18
C VAL A 518 -18.43 5.21 2.41
N ALA A 519 -18.97 6.20 3.13
CA ALA A 519 -19.55 7.40 2.54
C ALA A 519 -18.60 8.14 1.57
N LYS A 520 -19.16 8.62 0.45
CA LYS A 520 -18.45 9.54 -0.45
C LYS A 520 -18.04 10.80 0.30
N PRO A 521 -16.83 11.35 0.03
CA PRO A 521 -16.43 12.62 0.61
C PRO A 521 -17.29 13.77 0.07
N GLY A 522 -17.33 14.90 0.79
CA GLY A 522 -18.14 16.06 0.40
C GLY A 522 -17.69 16.72 -0.92
N ASN A 523 -16.45 16.50 -1.35
CA ASN A 523 -15.91 16.95 -2.63
C ASN A 523 -15.93 15.86 -3.72
N TRP A 524 -16.69 14.76 -3.53
CA TRP A 524 -16.87 13.74 -4.54
C TRP A 524 -17.56 14.30 -5.79
N VAL A 525 -17.11 13.86 -6.97
CA VAL A 525 -17.61 14.32 -8.26
C VAL A 525 -18.27 13.17 -9.02
N ASP A 526 -19.45 13.43 -9.56
CA ASP A 526 -20.13 12.52 -10.48
C ASP A 526 -19.62 12.72 -11.92
N VAL A 527 -18.52 12.06 -12.26
CA VAL A 527 -17.92 12.14 -13.60
C VAL A 527 -18.87 11.63 -14.69
N LEU A 528 -19.63 10.56 -14.42
CA LEU A 528 -20.53 9.98 -15.41
C LEU A 528 -21.72 10.90 -15.70
N GLU A 529 -22.23 11.62 -14.71
CA GLU A 529 -23.27 12.64 -14.90
C GLU A 529 -22.74 13.83 -15.69
N LEU A 530 -21.54 14.34 -15.33
CA LEU A 530 -20.92 15.46 -16.06
C LEU A 530 -20.62 15.11 -17.52
N ALA A 531 -20.32 13.85 -17.83
CA ALA A 531 -20.06 13.38 -19.18
C ALA A 531 -21.32 13.34 -20.08
N LYS A 532 -22.53 13.52 -19.52
CA LYS A 532 -23.77 13.55 -20.31
C LYS A 532 -24.02 14.88 -21.02
N GLY A 533 -23.33 15.95 -20.63
CA GLY A 533 -23.48 17.31 -21.16
C GLY A 533 -24.27 18.22 -20.25
#